data_AF-M1Q9B7-F1
#
_entry.id   AF-M1Q9B7-F1
#
_cell.length_a   1.000
_cell.length_b   1.000
_cell.length_c   1.000
_cell.angle_alpha   90.00
_cell.angle_beta   90.00
_cell.angle_gamma   90.00
#
_symmetry.space_group_name_H-M   'P 1'
#
loop_
_entity.id
_entity.type
_entity.pdbx_description
1 polymer ?
#
loop_
_entity_poly.entity_id
_entity_poly.type
_entity_poly.pdbx_seq_one_letter_code
_entity_poly.pdbx_strand_id
1 'polypeptide(L)'
;KRLQKEVTPETINHYLETVNHAMPGGAVVQEHMAECSPALTADCYVKVFSGDDELIDEIDKPYRIDINKEFPADQAKQLKEAVGKQLWQVIRCPTIVGRVCDGGTMSRWSAMQISMSFISSYKLAAGEAAIADFAYAAKHAS
;
A
#
# COMPACT_ATOMS: atom_id res chain seq x y z
N LYS A 1 16.26 -5.21 -6.39
CA LYS A 1 17.63 -5.78 -6.28
C LYS A 1 17.63 -7.27 -5.96
N ARG A 2 17.14 -7.71 -4.78
CA ARG A 2 17.18 -9.12 -4.34
C ARG A 2 16.47 -10.09 -5.28
N LEU A 3 15.28 -9.71 -5.77
CA LEU A 3 14.42 -10.56 -6.59
C LEU A 3 14.54 -10.28 -8.10
N GLN A 4 15.36 -9.28 -8.48
CA GLN A 4 15.58 -8.87 -9.88
C GLN A 4 14.30 -8.63 -10.71
N LYS A 5 13.21 -8.23 -10.05
CA LYS A 5 11.97 -7.83 -10.71
C LYS A 5 11.98 -6.34 -11.00
N GLU A 6 11.45 -5.99 -12.17
CA GLU A 6 11.23 -4.62 -12.57
C GLU A 6 10.04 -4.02 -11.81
N VAL A 7 10.13 -2.73 -11.50
CA VAL A 7 9.06 -1.95 -10.89
C VAL A 7 8.78 -0.79 -11.82
N THR A 8 7.60 -0.78 -12.42
CA THR A 8 7.07 0.23 -13.33
C THR A 8 5.74 0.79 -12.78
N PRO A 9 5.26 1.94 -13.28
CA PRO A 9 3.93 2.44 -12.92
C PRO A 9 2.82 1.40 -13.11
N GLU A 10 2.89 0.59 -14.18
CA GLU A 10 1.95 -0.51 -14.43
C GLU A 10 1.98 -1.57 -13.30
N THR A 11 3.16 -2.02 -12.90
CA THR A 11 3.28 -2.99 -11.79
C THR A 11 2.87 -2.40 -10.44
N ILE A 12 3.04 -1.08 -10.26
CA ILE A 12 2.59 -0.37 -9.07
C ILE A 12 1.05 -0.29 -9.07
N ASN A 13 0.40 0.04 -10.19
CA ASN A 13 -1.06 0.04 -10.30
C ASN A 13 -1.64 -1.35 -10.03
N HIS A 14 -1.05 -2.42 -10.58
CA HIS A 14 -1.48 -3.79 -10.29
C HIS A 14 -1.31 -4.15 -8.80
N TYR A 15 -0.20 -3.73 -8.17
CA TYR A 15 -0.03 -3.86 -6.73
C TYR A 15 -1.09 -3.07 -5.94
N LEU A 16 -1.42 -1.84 -6.37
CA LEU A 16 -2.39 -0.98 -5.69
C LEU A 16 -3.81 -1.53 -5.78
N GLU A 17 -4.18 -2.15 -6.89
CA GLU A 17 -5.41 -2.92 -7.02
C GLU A 17 -5.41 -4.12 -6.06
N THR A 18 -4.33 -4.90 -6.06
CA THR A 18 -4.19 -6.10 -5.22
C THR A 18 -4.28 -5.75 -3.73
N VAL A 19 -3.58 -4.70 -3.29
CA VAL A 19 -3.55 -4.30 -1.88
C VAL A 19 -4.87 -3.67 -1.45
N ASN A 20 -5.63 -3.03 -2.33
CA ASN A 20 -6.96 -2.53 -1.98
C ASN A 20 -8.01 -3.65 -1.84
N HIS A 21 -7.80 -4.82 -2.46
CA HIS A 21 -8.55 -6.04 -2.14
C HIS A 21 -8.07 -6.69 -0.83
N ALA A 22 -6.75 -6.78 -0.63
CA ALA A 22 -6.19 -7.48 0.52
C ALA A 22 -6.29 -6.69 1.85
N MET A 23 -6.14 -5.36 1.82
CA MET A 23 -6.07 -4.51 3.02
C MET A 23 -7.35 -4.58 3.89
N PRO A 24 -8.57 -4.62 3.32
CA PRO A 24 -9.80 -4.84 4.09
C PRO A 24 -9.97 -6.25 4.67
N GLY A 25 -9.08 -7.21 4.34
CA GLY A 25 -9.14 -8.60 4.80
C GLY A 25 -9.51 -9.61 3.71
N GLY A 26 -9.29 -9.28 2.43
CA GLY A 26 -9.42 -10.22 1.31
C GLY A 26 -8.18 -11.10 1.13
N ALA A 27 -8.37 -12.34 0.69
CA ALA A 27 -7.31 -13.31 0.45
C ALA A 27 -6.81 -13.24 -1.01
N VAL A 28 -5.50 -13.48 -1.21
CA VAL A 28 -4.85 -13.34 -2.54
C VAL A 28 -3.93 -14.51 -2.92
N VAL A 29 -3.76 -15.52 -2.06
CA VAL A 29 -2.82 -16.64 -2.31
C VAL A 29 -3.41 -17.99 -1.91
N GLN A 30 -3.85 -18.13 -0.66
CA GLN A 30 -4.27 -19.43 -0.13
C GLN A 30 -5.68 -19.79 -0.58
N GLU A 31 -5.92 -21.09 -0.84
CA GLU A 31 -7.24 -21.65 -1.06
C GLU A 31 -8.03 -21.76 0.26
N HIS A 32 -9.36 -21.79 0.17
CA HIS A 32 -10.30 -22.03 1.29
C HIS A 32 -10.17 -21.01 2.43
N MET A 33 -9.93 -19.73 2.10
CA MET A 33 -9.87 -18.64 3.06
C MET A 33 -11.25 -18.08 3.40
N ALA A 34 -11.45 -17.73 4.66
CA ALA A 34 -12.56 -16.89 5.09
C ALA A 34 -12.08 -15.43 5.12
N GLU A 35 -12.94 -14.52 4.68
CA GLU A 35 -12.62 -13.10 4.48
C GLU A 35 -13.51 -12.19 5.33
N CYS A 36 -13.08 -10.95 5.55
CA CYS A 36 -13.95 -9.94 6.15
C CYS A 36 -15.09 -9.55 5.19
N SER A 37 -16.28 -9.27 5.73
CA SER A 37 -17.38 -8.74 4.93
C SER A 37 -17.01 -7.34 4.41
N PRO A 38 -17.02 -7.08 3.08
CA PRO A 38 -16.64 -5.78 2.52
C PRO A 38 -17.48 -4.61 3.05
N ALA A 39 -18.75 -4.85 3.39
CA ALA A 39 -19.63 -3.83 3.94
C ALA A 39 -19.20 -3.35 5.34
N LEU A 40 -18.50 -4.20 6.11
CA LEU A 40 -18.01 -3.87 7.45
C LEU A 40 -16.62 -3.22 7.44
N THR A 41 -15.90 -3.30 6.30
CA THR A 41 -14.54 -2.79 6.14
C THR A 41 -14.42 -1.81 4.97
N ALA A 42 -15.53 -1.22 4.54
CA ALA A 42 -15.62 -0.30 3.40
C ALA A 42 -14.82 1.01 3.57
N ASP A 43 -14.46 1.36 4.81
CA ASP A 43 -13.62 2.50 5.13
C ASP A 43 -12.10 2.22 5.00
N CYS A 44 -11.73 0.96 4.76
CA CYS A 44 -10.36 0.51 4.61
C CYS A 44 -9.86 0.69 3.17
N TYR A 45 -8.69 1.31 3.00
CA TYR A 45 -8.09 1.51 1.68
C TYR A 45 -6.60 1.86 1.76
N VAL A 46 -5.93 1.78 0.61
CA VAL A 46 -4.55 2.24 0.39
C VAL A 46 -4.51 3.25 -0.75
N LYS A 47 -3.86 4.39 -0.50
CA LYS A 47 -3.49 5.37 -1.53
C LYS A 47 -2.00 5.66 -1.49
N VAL A 48 -1.49 6.32 -2.52
CA VAL A 48 -0.09 6.74 -2.60
C VAL A 48 0.07 8.23 -2.91
N PHE A 49 1.21 8.79 -2.51
CA PHE A 49 1.66 10.11 -2.93
C PHE A 49 3.17 10.09 -3.19
N SER A 50 3.64 11.04 -4.00
CA SER A 50 5.06 11.27 -4.28
C SER A 50 5.29 12.73 -4.63
N GLY A 51 6.54 13.20 -4.49
CA GLY A 51 6.99 14.44 -5.10
C GLY A 51 7.44 14.28 -6.56
N ASP A 52 7.44 13.05 -7.10
CA ASP A 52 7.69 12.78 -8.52
C ASP A 52 6.37 12.88 -9.32
N ASP A 53 6.16 14.00 -9.99
CA ASP A 53 4.95 14.26 -10.78
C ASP A 53 4.81 13.28 -11.96
N GLU A 54 5.91 12.91 -12.62
CA GLU A 54 5.91 11.97 -13.75
C GLU A 54 5.41 10.60 -13.31
N LEU A 55 5.86 10.12 -12.14
CA LEU A 55 5.38 8.86 -11.58
C LEU A 55 3.89 8.96 -11.19
N ILE A 56 3.49 10.02 -10.48
CA ILE A 56 2.13 10.15 -9.96
C ILE A 56 1.09 10.30 -11.07
N ASP A 57 1.46 10.92 -12.20
CA ASP A 57 0.57 11.04 -13.34
C ASP A 57 0.22 9.70 -13.98
N GLU A 58 1.14 8.72 -13.93
CA GLU A 58 0.95 7.35 -14.41
C GLU A 58 0.25 6.43 -13.39
N ILE A 59 0.08 6.86 -12.14
CA ILE A 59 -0.71 6.12 -11.15
C ILE A 59 -2.20 6.36 -11.37
N ASP A 60 -2.99 5.28 -11.28
CA ASP A 60 -4.43 5.32 -11.42
C ASP A 60 -5.08 6.28 -10.42
N LYS A 61 -5.99 7.12 -10.93
CA LYS A 61 -6.64 8.20 -10.16
C LYS A 61 -7.28 7.75 -8.83
N PRO A 62 -7.94 6.58 -8.72
CA PRO A 62 -8.51 6.14 -7.45
C PRO A 62 -7.46 5.94 -6.34
N TYR A 63 -6.22 5.61 -6.69
CA TYR A 63 -5.17 5.23 -5.76
C TYR A 63 -4.21 6.37 -5.42
N ARG A 64 -4.26 7.52 -6.10
CA ARG A 64 -3.33 8.63 -5.83
C ARG A 64 -3.93 9.72 -4.95
N ILE A 65 -3.06 10.33 -4.14
CA ILE A 65 -3.27 11.63 -3.51
C ILE A 65 -2.41 12.61 -4.30
N ASP A 66 -3.06 13.44 -5.10
CA ASP A 66 -2.40 14.38 -6.00
C ASP A 66 -2.06 15.67 -5.25
N ILE A 67 -0.79 15.85 -4.89
CA ILE A 67 -0.33 17.00 -4.10
C ILE A 67 -0.64 18.33 -4.82
N ASN A 68 -0.55 18.37 -6.15
CA ASN A 68 -0.82 19.59 -6.92
C ASN A 68 -2.30 19.96 -6.92
N LYS A 69 -3.18 18.96 -6.77
CA LYS A 69 -4.63 19.16 -6.68
C LYS A 69 -5.08 19.53 -5.26
N GLU A 70 -4.53 18.88 -4.25
CA GLU A 70 -5.00 19.01 -2.86
C GLU A 70 -4.44 20.26 -2.15
N PHE A 71 -3.35 20.87 -2.67
CA PHE A 71 -2.67 21.99 -2.03
C PHE A 71 -2.46 23.18 -2.97
N PRO A 72 -2.46 24.42 -2.46
CA PRO A 72 -2.02 25.60 -3.22
C PRO A 72 -0.59 25.43 -3.72
N ALA A 73 -0.27 26.04 -4.87
CA ALA A 73 1.00 25.84 -5.58
C ALA A 73 2.26 26.00 -4.71
N ASP A 74 2.30 27.02 -3.84
CA ASP A 74 3.46 27.26 -2.96
C ASP A 74 3.63 26.14 -1.91
N GLN A 75 2.53 25.63 -1.37
CA GLN A 75 2.55 24.52 -0.41
C GLN A 75 2.85 23.19 -1.11
N ALA A 76 2.25 22.97 -2.29
CA ALA A 76 2.53 21.78 -3.11
C ALA A 76 4.02 21.70 -3.45
N LYS A 77 4.64 22.81 -3.84
CA LYS A 77 6.09 22.88 -4.09
C LYS A 77 6.91 22.46 -2.85
N GLN A 78 6.61 23.05 -1.68
CA GLN A 78 7.30 22.70 -0.43
C GLN A 78 7.14 21.21 -0.06
N LEU A 79 5.93 20.67 -0.21
CA LEU A 79 5.64 19.27 0.08
C LEU A 79 6.38 18.32 -0.87
N LYS A 80 6.36 18.60 -2.18
CA LYS A 80 7.07 17.78 -3.18
C LYS A 80 8.58 17.83 -2.99
N GLU A 81 9.14 18.99 -2.63
CA GLU A 81 10.57 19.11 -2.28
C GLU A 81 10.92 18.29 -1.03
N ALA A 82 10.06 18.28 0.00
CA ALA A 82 10.28 17.51 1.22
C ALA A 82 10.14 15.99 1.03
N VAL A 83 9.16 15.55 0.21
CA VAL A 83 8.95 14.12 -0.10
C VAL A 83 10.00 13.61 -1.09
N GLY A 84 10.47 14.47 -2.00
CA GLY A 84 11.36 14.08 -3.09
C GLY A 84 10.72 13.04 -4.00
N LYS A 85 11.57 12.24 -4.67
CA LYS A 85 11.13 11.18 -5.60
C LYS A 85 10.67 9.88 -4.93
N GLN A 86 10.34 9.94 -3.64
CA GLN A 86 9.91 8.77 -2.88
C GLN A 86 8.41 8.52 -3.09
N LEU A 87 7.99 7.27 -3.18
CA LEU A 87 6.60 6.87 -3.23
C LEU A 87 6.18 6.35 -1.85
N TRP A 88 5.14 6.96 -1.28
CA TRP A 88 4.65 6.65 0.06
C TRP A 88 3.23 6.11 0.01
N GLN A 89 2.93 5.12 0.87
CA GLN A 89 1.58 4.57 1.03
C GLN A 89 0.88 5.21 2.23
N VAL A 90 -0.34 5.71 2.03
CA VAL A 90 -1.27 6.10 3.08
C VAL A 90 -2.27 4.98 3.25
N ILE A 91 -2.26 4.36 4.43
CA ILE A 91 -3.04 3.15 4.72
C ILE A 91 -4.05 3.48 5.81
N ARG A 92 -5.32 3.20 5.53
CA ARG A 92 -6.41 3.25 6.50
C ARG A 92 -6.86 1.82 6.75
N CYS A 93 -6.54 1.28 7.92
CA CYS A 93 -7.08 -0.02 8.34
C CYS A 93 -8.56 0.11 8.75
N PRO A 94 -9.35 -0.98 8.79
CA PRO A 94 -10.78 -0.88 9.08
C PRO A 94 -11.05 -0.29 10.48
N THR A 95 -11.98 0.65 10.58
CA THR A 95 -12.37 1.26 11.86
C THR A 95 -12.86 0.22 12.85
N ILE A 96 -13.60 -0.81 12.39
CA ILE A 96 -14.08 -1.89 13.26
C ILE A 96 -12.91 -2.64 13.94
N VAL A 97 -11.81 -2.86 13.22
CA VAL A 97 -10.60 -3.50 13.77
C VAL A 97 -9.94 -2.58 14.80
N GLY A 98 -9.79 -1.29 14.50
CA GLY A 98 -9.22 -0.32 15.44
C GLY A 98 -10.04 -0.16 16.72
N ARG A 99 -11.37 -0.33 16.65
CA ARG A 99 -12.26 -0.29 17.82
C ARG A 99 -12.23 -1.56 18.67
N VAL A 100 -12.06 -2.72 18.05
CA VAL A 100 -12.00 -4.02 18.75
C VAL A 100 -10.61 -4.28 19.34
N CYS A 101 -9.58 -3.77 18.68
CA CYS A 101 -8.18 -3.92 19.08
C CYS A 101 -7.63 -2.59 19.64
N ASP A 102 -6.51 -2.12 19.12
CA ASP A 102 -5.82 -0.90 19.57
C ASP A 102 -5.05 -0.21 18.42
N GLY A 103 -4.41 0.92 18.73
CA GLY A 103 -3.56 1.64 17.77
C GLY A 103 -2.30 0.87 17.35
N GLY A 104 -1.75 0.02 18.22
CA GLY A 104 -0.60 -0.83 17.91
C GLY A 104 -0.89 -1.87 16.82
N THR A 105 -2.16 -2.21 16.63
CA THR A 105 -2.63 -3.13 15.60
C THR A 105 -2.46 -2.56 14.19
N MET A 106 -2.58 -1.25 14.00
CA MET A 106 -2.67 -0.62 12.67
C MET A 106 -1.43 -0.86 11.81
N SER A 107 -0.22 -0.69 12.37
CA SER A 107 1.02 -0.93 11.62
C SER A 107 1.25 -2.42 11.33
N ARG A 108 0.80 -3.29 12.24
CA ARG A 108 0.92 -4.75 12.07
C ARG A 108 -0.01 -5.25 10.98
N TRP A 109 -1.29 -4.87 11.04
CA TRP A 109 -2.30 -5.21 10.02
C TRP A 109 -1.83 -4.74 8.63
N SER A 110 -1.44 -3.47 8.53
CA SER A 110 -0.87 -2.88 7.31
C SER A 110 0.25 -3.74 6.71
N ALA A 111 1.28 -4.06 7.51
CA ALA A 111 2.43 -4.82 7.03
C ALA A 111 2.10 -6.23 6.54
N MET A 112 1.09 -6.90 7.13
CA MET A 112 0.67 -8.22 6.68
C MET A 112 0.08 -8.14 5.26
N GLN A 113 -0.85 -7.21 5.05
CA GLN A 113 -1.53 -7.09 3.77
C GLN A 113 -0.62 -6.53 2.67
N ILE A 114 0.31 -5.62 3.00
CA ILE A 114 1.39 -5.20 2.09
C ILE A 114 2.19 -6.42 1.61
N SER A 115 2.64 -7.26 2.55
CA SER A 115 3.50 -8.40 2.24
C SER A 115 2.78 -9.42 1.35
N MET A 116 1.51 -9.73 1.66
CA MET A 116 0.69 -10.62 0.84
C MET A 116 0.44 -10.05 -0.56
N SER A 117 0.26 -8.73 -0.66
CA SER A 117 0.05 -8.06 -1.94
C SER A 117 1.31 -8.07 -2.79
N PHE A 118 2.49 -7.85 -2.20
CA PHE A 118 3.77 -8.02 -2.90
C PHE A 118 3.97 -9.46 -3.39
N ILE A 119 3.63 -10.46 -2.56
CA ILE A 119 3.72 -11.87 -2.96
C ILE A 119 2.88 -12.12 -4.22
N SER A 120 1.62 -11.66 -4.21
CA SER A 120 0.69 -11.92 -5.31
C SER A 120 1.02 -11.10 -6.56
N SER A 121 1.14 -9.77 -6.44
CA SER A 121 1.29 -8.87 -7.58
C SER A 121 2.65 -9.01 -8.30
N TYR A 122 3.71 -9.35 -7.55
CA TYR A 122 5.04 -9.59 -8.13
C TYR A 122 5.34 -11.07 -8.36
N LYS A 123 4.39 -11.98 -8.13
CA LYS A 123 4.56 -13.44 -8.32
C LYS A 123 5.80 -13.96 -7.57
N LEU A 124 5.87 -13.68 -6.28
CA LEU A 124 6.96 -14.13 -5.41
C LEU A 124 6.63 -15.49 -4.82
N ALA A 125 7.65 -16.22 -4.34
CA ALA A 125 7.38 -17.43 -3.57
C ALA A 125 6.74 -17.04 -2.23
N ALA A 126 5.58 -17.62 -1.93
CA ALA A 126 4.81 -17.33 -0.73
C ALA A 126 5.55 -17.84 0.53
N GLY A 127 6.34 -16.97 1.16
CA GLY A 127 7.11 -17.27 2.36
C GLY A 127 8.62 -17.47 2.15
N GLU A 128 9.19 -16.98 1.05
CA GLU A 128 10.65 -16.99 0.88
C GLU A 128 11.38 -15.93 1.73
N ALA A 129 12.70 -16.06 1.85
CA ALA A 129 13.51 -15.18 2.72
C ALA A 129 13.43 -13.69 2.34
N ALA A 130 13.12 -13.35 1.08
CA ALA A 130 12.91 -11.96 0.66
C ALA A 130 11.66 -11.32 1.28
N ILE A 131 10.68 -12.13 1.71
CA ILE A 131 9.45 -11.63 2.36
C ILE A 131 9.76 -10.98 3.71
N ALA A 132 10.79 -11.45 4.41
CA ALA A 132 11.25 -10.84 5.65
C ALA A 132 11.76 -9.39 5.44
N ASP A 133 12.34 -9.09 4.28
CA ASP A 133 12.79 -7.72 3.96
C ASP A 133 11.59 -6.78 3.82
N PHE A 134 10.52 -7.22 3.16
CA PHE A 134 9.26 -6.45 3.06
C PHE A 134 8.62 -6.25 4.44
N ALA A 135 8.58 -7.30 5.27
CA ALA A 135 8.02 -7.22 6.62
C ALA A 135 8.83 -6.25 7.51
N TYR A 136 10.16 -6.26 7.44
CA TYR A 136 10.99 -5.32 8.19
C TYR A 136 10.82 -3.88 7.68
N ALA A 137 10.79 -3.69 6.36
CA ALA A 137 10.55 -2.38 5.75
C ALA A 137 9.22 -1.80 6.23
N ALA A 138 8.12 -2.52 6.00
CA ALA A 138 6.75 -2.05 6.28
C ALA A 138 6.43 -1.84 7.78
N LYS A 139 7.20 -2.46 8.69
CA LYS A 139 6.95 -2.36 10.15
C LYS A 139 7.86 -1.38 10.87
N HIS A 140 9.03 -1.09 10.29
CA HIS A 140 10.10 -0.40 11.03
C HIS A 140 10.91 0.57 10.19
N ALA A 141 11.38 0.17 9.01
CA ALA A 141 12.39 0.94 8.30
C ALA A 141 11.84 2.04 7.39
N SER A 142 10.57 1.93 6.96
CA SER A 142 9.91 2.86 6.05
C SER A 142 8.45 3.03 6.42
#